data_AF-A0A1H7SJG0-F1
#
_entry.id   AF-A0A1H7SJG0-F1
#
_cell.length_a   1.000
_cell.length_b   1.000
_cell.length_c   1.000
_cell.angle_alpha   90.00
_cell.angle_beta   90.00
_cell.angle_gamma   90.00
#
_symmetry.space_group_name_H-M   'P 1'
#
loop_
_entity.id
_entity.type
_entity.pdbx_description
1 polymer ?
#
loop_
_entity_poly.entity_id
_entity_poly.type
_entity_poly.pdbx_seq_one_letter_code
_entity_poly.pdbx_strand_id
1 'polypeptide(L)'
;LTAYARLSPMVRQSGVSLDKRRGTSPQGHSALKHCLYFPAMVAGKHNPLIARFWQRLKAQNKPGKLIVEACMHKLLAIVYGVLKSKQPFNPHQISIEET
;
A
#
# COMPACT_ATOMS: atom_id res chain seq x y z
N LEU A 1 2.29 -3.99 11.21
CA LEU A 1 2.57 -4.77 9.98
C LEU A 1 3.22 -3.92 8.89
N THR A 2 2.66 -2.75 8.57
CA THR A 2 3.14 -1.81 7.53
C THR A 2 4.57 -1.31 7.75
N ALA A 3 4.97 -1.05 9.01
CA ALA A 3 6.36 -0.68 9.34
C ALA A 3 7.36 -1.82 9.05
N TYR A 4 7.01 -3.06 9.37
CA TYR A 4 7.85 -4.23 9.09
C TYR A 4 8.01 -4.47 7.57
N ALA A 5 6.97 -4.16 6.79
CA ALA A 5 6.97 -4.29 5.33
C ALA A 5 7.70 -3.15 4.57
N ARG A 6 8.37 -2.21 5.26
CA ARG A 6 8.97 -0.99 4.66
C ARG A 6 7.97 -0.13 3.89
N LEU A 7 6.74 -0.12 4.37
CA LEU A 7 5.60 0.58 3.77
C LEU A 7 5.22 1.81 4.61
N SER A 8 5.71 1.96 5.84
CA SER A 8 5.44 3.16 6.64
C SER A 8 6.07 4.42 6.02
N PRO A 9 5.33 5.56 5.94
CA PRO A 9 5.90 6.83 5.51
C PRO A 9 7.03 7.25 6.46
N MET A 10 8.11 7.82 5.91
CA MET A 10 9.23 8.31 6.73
C MET A 10 9.07 9.82 6.96
N VAL A 11 8.80 10.19 8.21
CA VAL A 11 8.85 11.59 8.64
C VAL A 11 10.24 11.87 9.20
N ARG A 12 11.02 12.74 8.54
CA ARG A 12 12.28 13.27 9.09
C ARG A 12 12.06 14.74 9.43
N GLN A 13 11.90 15.03 10.72
CA GLN A 13 11.70 16.38 11.22
C GLN A 13 13.00 16.83 11.91
N SER A 14 14.00 17.18 11.10
CA SER A 14 15.18 17.92 11.54
C SER A 14 15.19 19.25 10.80
N GLY A 15 15.54 20.33 11.49
CA GLY A 15 15.33 21.73 11.09
C GLY A 15 15.52 22.08 9.61
N VAL A 16 14.79 23.13 9.20
CA VAL A 16 14.79 23.88 7.92
C VAL A 16 14.51 23.13 6.61
N SER A 17 14.39 21.80 6.57
CA SER A 17 13.97 21.08 5.36
C SER A 17 12.62 20.38 5.56
N LEU A 18 11.54 21.16 5.58
CA LEU A 18 10.16 20.69 5.73
C LEU A 18 9.55 20.15 4.41
N ASP A 19 10.14 20.48 3.26
CA ASP A 19 9.49 20.31 1.94
C ASP A 19 10.16 19.27 1.00
N LYS A 20 10.87 18.28 1.56
CA LYS A 20 11.34 17.16 0.74
C LYS A 20 10.27 16.09 0.70
N ARG A 21 9.73 15.80 -0.51
CA ARG A 21 8.92 14.61 -0.82
C ARG A 21 9.64 13.37 -0.27
N ARG A 22 9.20 12.87 0.87
CA ARG A 22 9.86 11.74 1.54
C ARG A 22 9.06 10.46 1.30
N GLY A 23 9.74 9.46 0.74
CA GLY A 23 9.18 8.14 0.50
C GLY A 23 9.09 7.30 1.78
N THR A 24 8.92 6.00 1.62
CA THR A 24 8.88 5.04 2.73
C THR A 24 10.16 4.93 3.54
N SER A 25 10.03 4.55 4.81
CA SER A 25 11.14 4.21 5.68
C SER A 25 12.02 3.09 5.10
N PRO A 26 13.36 3.20 5.19
CA PRO A 26 14.26 2.13 4.81
C PRO A 26 14.27 0.96 5.81
N GLN A 27 13.63 1.13 6.97
CA GLN A 27 13.62 0.15 8.05
C GLN A 27 12.54 -0.91 7.84
N GLY A 28 12.91 -2.19 7.96
CA GLY A 28 12.04 -3.36 7.77
C GLY A 28 12.58 -4.34 6.73
N HIS A 29 11.75 -5.31 6.33
CA HIS A 29 12.13 -6.40 5.44
C HIS A 29 12.04 -5.98 3.96
N SER A 30 13.21 -5.79 3.31
CA SER A 30 13.32 -5.38 1.89
C SER A 30 12.72 -6.38 0.91
N ALA A 31 13.01 -7.67 1.12
CA ALA A 31 12.50 -8.73 0.24
C ALA A 31 10.98 -8.76 0.23
N LEU A 32 10.34 -8.58 1.40
CA LEU A 32 8.87 -8.53 1.51
C LEU A 32 8.27 -7.37 0.69
N LYS A 33 8.89 -6.18 0.73
CA LYS A 33 8.48 -5.06 -0.12
C LYS A 33 8.60 -5.40 -1.62
N HIS A 34 9.73 -5.99 -2.03
CA HIS A 34 9.92 -6.38 -3.44
C HIS A 34 8.92 -7.46 -3.89
N CYS A 35 8.67 -8.46 -3.05
CA CYS A 35 7.69 -9.51 -3.33
C CYS A 35 6.27 -8.96 -3.49
N LEU A 36 5.91 -7.88 -2.81
CA LEU A 36 4.59 -7.25 -2.91
C LEU A 36 4.43 -6.30 -4.11
N TYR A 37 5.53 -5.90 -4.76
CA TYR A 37 5.49 -4.91 -5.84
C TYR A 37 4.75 -5.42 -7.08
N PHE A 38 5.11 -6.60 -7.59
CA PHE A 38 4.45 -7.20 -8.74
C PHE A 38 3.00 -7.62 -8.45
N PRO A 39 2.68 -8.27 -7.31
CA PRO A 39 1.30 -8.52 -6.91
C PRO A 39 0.44 -7.26 -6.85
N ALA A 40 0.98 -6.12 -6.38
CA ALA A 40 0.26 -4.86 -6.38
C ALA A 40 -0.09 -4.36 -7.79
N MET A 41 0.82 -4.51 -8.74
CA MET A 41 0.55 -4.15 -10.14
C MET A 41 -0.49 -5.06 -10.80
N VAL A 42 -0.40 -6.38 -10.56
CA VAL A 42 -1.36 -7.36 -11.08
C VAL A 42 -2.75 -7.16 -10.45
N ALA A 43 -2.80 -6.93 -9.14
CA ALA A 43 -4.04 -6.69 -8.42
C ALA A 43 -4.73 -5.39 -8.88
N GLY A 44 -3.98 -4.36 -9.27
CA GLY A 44 -4.54 -3.15 -9.88
C GLY A 44 -5.28 -3.39 -11.20
N LYS A 45 -5.03 -4.51 -11.89
CA LYS A 45 -5.71 -4.90 -13.14
C LYS A 45 -6.85 -5.88 -12.90
N HIS A 46 -6.64 -6.89 -12.06
CA HIS A 46 -7.56 -8.02 -11.91
C HIS A 46 -8.48 -7.92 -10.70
N ASN A 47 -8.06 -7.24 -9.62
CA ASN A 47 -8.86 -7.13 -8.42
C ASN A 47 -9.70 -5.83 -8.48
N PRO A 48 -11.04 -5.91 -8.55
CA PRO A 48 -11.89 -4.73 -8.71
C PRO A 48 -11.74 -3.71 -7.57
N LEU A 49 -11.47 -4.16 -6.33
CA LEU A 49 -11.26 -3.27 -5.18
C LEU A 49 -9.99 -2.42 -5.32
N ILE A 50 -8.94 -3.02 -5.87
CA ILE A 50 -7.63 -2.37 -6.03
C ILE A 50 -7.60 -1.58 -7.34
N ALA A 51 -8.23 -2.08 -8.39
CA ALA A 51 -8.42 -1.35 -9.65
C ALA A 51 -9.17 -0.03 -9.42
N ARG A 52 -10.26 -0.04 -8.65
CA ARG A 52 -11.00 1.19 -8.28
C ARG A 52 -10.13 2.16 -7.49
N PHE A 53 -9.34 1.65 -6.55
CA PHE A 53 -8.41 2.46 -5.75
C PHE A 53 -7.28 3.06 -6.60
N TRP A 54 -6.72 2.27 -7.53
CA TRP A 54 -5.71 2.69 -8.49
C TRP A 54 -6.24 3.81 -9.38
N GLN A 55 -7.43 3.64 -9.97
CA GLN A 55 -8.07 4.65 -10.81
C GLN A 55 -8.33 5.95 -10.03
N ARG A 56 -8.81 5.86 -8.78
CA ARG A 56 -9.01 7.03 -7.91
C ARG A 56 -7.70 7.81 -7.70
N LEU A 57 -6.60 7.12 -7.41
CA LEU A 57 -5.30 7.78 -7.22
C LEU A 57 -4.72 8.33 -8.52
N LYS A 58 -4.96 7.65 -9.64
CA LYS A 58 -4.57 8.12 -10.98
C LYS A 58 -5.33 9.39 -11.36
N ALA A 59 -6.63 9.46 -11.05
CA ALA A 59 -7.45 10.65 -11.26
C ALA A 59 -6.98 11.86 -10.42
N GLN A 60 -6.36 11.61 -9.26
CA GLN A 60 -5.73 12.65 -8.43
C GLN A 60 -4.33 13.07 -8.91
N ASN A 61 -3.90 12.68 -10.12
CA ASN A 61 -2.58 12.96 -10.68
C ASN A 61 -1.40 12.56 -9.77
N LYS A 62 -1.58 11.51 -8.96
CA LYS A 62 -0.50 10.99 -8.11
C LYS A 62 0.57 10.30 -8.96
N PRO A 63 1.86 10.37 -8.58
CA PRO A 63 2.91 9.70 -9.32
C PRO A 63 2.72 8.17 -9.26
N GLY A 64 2.94 7.48 -10.39
CA GLY A 64 2.66 6.04 -10.50
C GLY A 64 3.32 5.17 -9.42
N LYS A 65 4.54 5.52 -9.00
CA LYS A 65 5.24 4.83 -7.90
C LYS A 65 4.48 4.92 -6.56
N LEU A 66 3.86 6.06 -6.26
CA LEU A 66 3.04 6.25 -5.05
C LEU A 66 1.75 5.45 -5.15
N ILE A 67 1.17 5.34 -6.35
CA ILE A 67 -0.02 4.51 -6.57
C ILE A 67 0.29 3.04 -6.27
N VAL A 68 1.41 2.51 -6.78
CA VAL A 68 1.84 1.13 -6.48
C VAL A 68 2.04 0.94 -4.98
N GLU A 69 2.75 1.86 -4.32
CA GLU A 69 3.03 1.77 -2.88
C GLU A 69 1.75 1.78 -2.05
N ALA A 70 0.79 2.65 -2.38
CA ALA A 70 -0.53 2.67 -1.72
C ALA A 70 -1.33 1.37 -1.98
N CYS A 71 -1.21 0.78 -3.17
CA CYS A 71 -1.82 -0.51 -3.47
C CYS A 71 -1.16 -1.66 -2.68
N MET A 72 0.15 -1.60 -2.45
CA MET A 72 0.86 -2.56 -1.60
C MET A 72 0.34 -2.51 -0.15
N HIS A 73 0.08 -1.32 0.39
CA HIS A 73 -0.54 -1.18 1.72
C HIS A 73 -1.90 -1.85 1.76
N LYS A 74 -2.74 -1.56 0.76
CA LYS A 74 -4.10 -2.09 0.71
C LYS A 74 -4.12 -3.61 0.57
N LEU A 75 -3.21 -4.17 -0.22
CA LEU A 75 -3.02 -5.62 -0.32
C LEU A 75 -2.57 -6.23 1.01
N LEU A 76 -1.62 -5.60 1.68
CA LEU A 76 -1.11 -6.11 2.96
C LEU A 76 -2.22 -6.15 4.03
N ALA A 77 -3.09 -5.13 4.06
CA ALA A 77 -4.25 -5.10 4.94
C ALA A 77 -5.25 -6.22 4.60
N ILE A 78 -5.53 -6.46 3.31
CA ILE A 78 -6.40 -7.54 2.86
C ILE A 78 -5.85 -8.91 3.29
N VAL A 79 -4.57 -9.18 3.03
CA VAL A 79 -3.92 -10.44 3.40
C VAL A 79 -3.97 -10.65 4.91
N TYR A 80 -3.69 -9.61 5.70
CA TYR A 80 -3.78 -9.68 7.15
C TYR A 80 -5.21 -9.95 7.63
N GLY A 81 -6.20 -9.28 7.04
CA GLY A 81 -7.62 -9.48 7.34
C GLY A 81 -8.07 -10.92 7.10
N VAL A 82 -7.71 -11.50 5.95
CA VAL A 82 -8.00 -12.90 5.59
C VAL A 82 -7.34 -13.88 6.58
N LEU A 83 -6.06 -13.66 6.90
CA LEU A 83 -5.34 -14.52 7.84
C LEU A 83 -5.92 -14.45 9.26
N LYS A 84 -6.38 -13.26 9.68
CA LYS A 84 -6.97 -13.05 11.01
C LYS A 84 -8.39 -13.62 11.11
N SER A 85 -9.23 -13.41 10.09
CA SER A 85 -10.62 -13.87 10.08
C SER A 85 -10.77 -15.35 9.73
N LYS A 86 -9.74 -15.96 9.11
CA LYS A 86 -9.76 -17.31 8.52
C LYS A 86 -10.88 -17.53 7.50
N GLN A 87 -11.46 -16.45 6.99
CA GLN A 87 -12.48 -16.49 5.94
C GLN A 87 -11.82 -16.21 4.58
N PRO A 88 -12.31 -16.85 3.50
CA PRO A 88 -11.78 -16.60 2.17
C PRO A 88 -12.00 -15.14 1.76
N PHE A 89 -11.09 -14.63 0.92
CA PHE A 89 -11.19 -13.27 0.40
C PHE A 89 -12.48 -13.08 -0.41
N ASN A 90 -13.31 -12.12 0.00
CA ASN A 90 -14.51 -11.71 -0.73
C ASN A 90 -14.28 -10.37 -1.44
N PRO A 91 -14.30 -10.31 -2.78
CA PRO A 91 -14.06 -9.07 -3.55
C PRO A 91 -15.10 -7.96 -3.33
N HIS A 92 -16.25 -8.29 -2.75
CA HIS A 92 -17.34 -7.33 -2.47
C HIS A 92 -17.31 -6.78 -1.04
N GLN A 93 -16.43 -7.32 -0.18
CA GLN A 93 -16.34 -6.89 1.20
C GLN A 93 -15.46 -5.64 1.27
N ILE A 94 -16.08 -4.48 1.46
CA ILE A 94 -15.37 -3.21 1.64
C ILE A 94 -14.73 -3.26 3.03
N SER A 95 -13.44 -3.57 3.11
CA SER A 95 -12.69 -3.40 4.35
C SER A 95 -12.64 -1.90 4.67
N ILE A 96 -13.54 -1.48 5.56
CA ILE A 96 -13.55 -0.16 6.20
C ILE A 96 -12.44 -0.19 7.25
N GLU A 97 -11.20 0.00 6.81
CA GLU A 97 -10.11 0.39 7.71
C GLU A 97 -9.38 1.54 7.01
N GLU A 98 -9.97 2.73 7.14
CA GLU A 98 -9.26 3.99 6.97
C GLU A 98 -8.31 4.13 8.17
N THR A 99 -7.02 4.21 7.90
CA THR A 99 -6.01 4.72 8.83
C THR A 99 -4.99 5.52 8.05
#